data_AF-A0A9Q0W977-F1
#
_entry.id   AF-A0A9Q0W977-F1
#
_cell.length_a   1.000
_cell.length_b   1.000
_cell.length_c   1.000
_cell.angle_alpha   90.00
_cell.angle_beta   90.00
_cell.angle_gamma   90.00
#
_symmetry.space_group_name_H-M   'P 1'
#
loop_
_entity.id
_entity.type
_entity.pdbx_description
1 polymer ?
#
loop_
_entity_poly.entity_id
_entity_poly.type
_entity_poly.pdbx_seq_one_letter_code
_entity_poly.pdbx_strand_id
1 'polypeptide(L)'
;MKKPALFRVFALFLVISSLHAFQSDELDEEFGLEGGNLQPQEQILDPVVPTRSTPTRGKYSDSDSDSKIQITLEQAFGDSDFFPAATFSARLKTWSHGAQTLTKLRFSRNSFTEVEKQKFQKLLEEDEFYRIRLPSNVLNPTGKDFVISSVRAVSCPK
;
A
#
# COMPACT_ATOMS: atom_id res chain seq x y z
N MET A 1 -44.26 -15.29 46.88
CA MET A 1 -42.90 -15.58 47.42
C MET A 1 -41.85 -14.94 46.53
N LYS A 2 -40.86 -14.31 47.16
CA LYS A 2 -39.95 -13.29 46.60
C LYS A 2 -38.79 -13.91 45.82
N LYS A 3 -38.62 -13.60 44.52
CA LYS A 3 -37.36 -13.88 43.78
C LYS A 3 -36.91 -12.79 42.75
N PRO A 4 -37.11 -11.47 42.95
CA PRO A 4 -36.52 -10.49 42.04
C PRO A 4 -35.02 -10.22 42.32
N ALA A 5 -34.47 -10.68 43.45
CA ALA A 5 -33.12 -10.35 43.88
C ALA A 5 -32.01 -11.10 43.10
N LEU A 6 -32.24 -12.37 42.75
CA LEU A 6 -31.25 -13.19 42.04
C LEU A 6 -30.97 -12.68 40.62
N PHE A 7 -31.98 -12.13 39.94
CA PHE A 7 -31.83 -11.59 38.59
C PHE A 7 -30.98 -10.30 38.57
N ARG A 8 -31.03 -9.49 39.64
CA ARG A 8 -30.24 -8.27 39.75
C ARG A 8 -28.76 -8.52 40.03
N VAL A 9 -28.43 -9.58 40.78
CA VAL A 9 -27.02 -9.96 41.05
C VAL A 9 -26.34 -10.47 39.78
N PHE A 10 -27.06 -11.24 38.95
CA PHE A 10 -26.53 -11.76 37.69
C PHE A 10 -26.23 -10.67 36.67
N ALA A 11 -27.09 -9.65 36.57
CA ALA A 11 -26.87 -8.50 35.70
C ALA A 11 -25.65 -7.64 36.12
N LEU A 12 -25.37 -7.53 37.42
CA LEU A 12 -24.21 -6.78 37.92
C LEU A 12 -22.89 -7.48 37.57
N PHE A 13 -22.85 -8.82 37.59
CA PHE A 13 -21.65 -9.59 37.28
C PHE A 13 -21.22 -9.43 35.81
N LEU A 14 -22.17 -9.37 34.88
CA LEU A 14 -21.89 -9.18 33.45
C LEU A 14 -21.27 -7.81 33.12
N VAL A 15 -21.59 -6.76 33.88
CA VAL A 15 -21.05 -5.41 33.68
C VAL A 15 -19.61 -5.28 34.21
N ILE A 16 -19.24 -6.05 35.24
CA ILE A 16 -17.89 -6.00 35.83
C ILE A 16 -16.88 -6.76 34.95
N SER A 17 -17.30 -7.83 34.27
CA SER A 17 -16.43 -8.58 33.36
C SER A 17 -15.99 -7.78 32.13
N SER A 18 -16.79 -6.81 31.68
CA SER A 18 -16.43 -5.93 30.54
C SER A 18 -15.40 -4.84 30.86
N LEU A 19 -15.01 -4.65 32.13
CA LEU A 19 -14.03 -3.64 32.54
C LEU A 19 -12.57 -4.13 32.50
N HIS A 20 -12.31 -5.41 32.21
CA HIS A 20 -10.96 -6.00 32.24
C HIS A 20 -10.28 -6.13 30.87
N ALA A 21 -10.78 -5.45 29.83
CA ALA A 21 -10.21 -5.53 28.49
C ALA A 21 -9.26 -4.34 28.19
N PHE A 22 -8.14 -4.25 28.90
CA PHE A 22 -6.98 -3.46 28.46
C PHE A 22 -5.72 -4.06 29.08
N GLN A 23 -5.12 -5.01 28.36
CA GLN A 23 -3.76 -5.47 28.63
C GLN A 23 -2.86 -4.74 27.61
N SER A 24 -2.17 -3.71 28.08
CA SER A 24 -1.13 -3.02 27.31
C SER A 24 0.08 -3.95 27.24
N ASP A 25 0.43 -4.40 26.04
CA ASP A 25 1.67 -5.13 25.75
C ASP A 25 2.70 -4.10 25.29
N GLU A 26 3.33 -3.41 26.25
CA GLU A 26 4.51 -2.58 25.99
C GLU A 26 5.75 -3.47 26.09
N LEU A 27 6.28 -3.86 24.94
CA LEU A 27 7.64 -4.40 24.84
C LEU A 27 8.60 -3.23 24.64
N ASP A 28 9.13 -2.74 25.76
CA ASP A 28 10.38 -2.00 25.84
C ASP A 28 11.54 -2.94 25.46
N GLU A 29 12.09 -2.77 24.26
CA GLU A 29 13.37 -3.37 23.88
C GLU A 29 14.27 -2.26 23.32
N GLU A 30 14.75 -1.46 24.28
CA GLU A 30 15.89 -0.57 24.25
C GLU A 30 17.09 -1.23 23.54
N PHE A 31 17.40 -0.81 22.30
CA PHE A 31 18.74 -0.95 21.74
C PHE A 31 19.40 0.42 21.66
N GLY A 32 19.87 0.87 22.83
CA GLY A 32 21.00 1.78 22.90
C GLY A 32 22.27 1.04 22.49
N LEU A 33 22.99 1.57 21.51
CA LEU A 33 24.46 1.58 21.50
C LEU A 33 24.91 2.87 20.82
N GLU A 34 24.92 3.90 21.66
CA GLU A 34 25.89 4.98 21.63
C GLU A 34 27.30 4.42 21.32
N GLY A 35 27.95 5.01 20.32
CA GLY A 35 29.25 4.54 19.86
C GLY A 35 29.95 5.60 19.02
N GLY A 36 29.97 6.84 19.54
CA GLY A 36 30.88 7.86 19.04
C GLY A 36 32.32 7.43 19.29
N ASN A 37 33.16 7.48 18.25
CA ASN A 37 34.60 7.45 18.43
C ASN A 37 35.18 8.73 17.81
N LEU A 38 35.39 9.70 18.69
CA LEU A 38 36.19 10.90 18.46
C LEU A 38 37.64 10.59 18.83
N GLN A 39 38.55 11.14 18.02
CA GLN A 39 39.96 11.49 18.27
C GLN A 39 41.05 10.39 18.21
N PRO A 40 42.36 10.74 18.08
CA PRO A 40 42.99 12.08 17.99
C PRO A 40 44.07 12.31 16.88
N GLN A 41 44.08 13.56 16.38
CA GLN A 41 45.20 14.49 16.12
C GLN A 41 46.68 14.01 16.12
N GLU A 42 47.45 14.34 15.07
CA GLU A 42 48.81 14.98 15.08
C GLU A 42 49.06 15.65 13.69
N GLN A 43 48.92 16.97 13.55
CA GLN A 43 49.96 18.01 13.42
C GLN A 43 51.07 17.78 12.37
N ILE A 44 51.19 18.68 11.38
CA ILE A 44 52.39 19.43 10.95
C ILE A 44 52.00 20.46 9.86
N LEU A 45 52.54 21.69 10.00
CA LEU A 45 52.44 22.88 9.12
C LEU A 45 53.03 22.62 7.72
N ASP A 46 52.67 23.23 6.57
CA ASP A 46 52.65 24.66 6.17
C ASP A 46 52.08 24.80 4.71
N PRO A 47 51.89 26.03 4.15
CA PRO A 47 50.90 26.33 3.10
C PRO A 47 51.46 26.57 1.68
N VAL A 48 50.82 26.03 0.62
CA VAL A 48 50.86 26.58 -0.77
C VAL A 48 49.62 26.09 -1.59
N VAL A 49 48.71 27.02 -1.90
CA VAL A 49 47.96 27.35 -3.16
C VAL A 49 47.65 26.24 -4.22
N PRO A 50 46.47 26.30 -4.89
CA PRO A 50 45.57 25.16 -5.13
C PRO A 50 45.78 24.48 -6.49
N THR A 51 45.38 23.21 -6.59
CA THR A 51 44.68 22.57 -7.73
C THR A 51 44.66 21.06 -7.51
N ARG A 52 43.53 20.47 -7.10
CA ARG A 52 43.18 19.08 -7.48
C ARG A 52 41.74 18.74 -7.13
N SER A 53 40.97 18.46 -8.17
CA SER A 53 39.84 17.53 -8.24
C SER A 53 39.29 17.02 -6.91
N THR A 54 38.08 17.47 -6.57
CA THR A 54 37.21 16.77 -5.62
C THR A 54 37.09 15.29 -6.00
N PRO A 55 37.48 14.33 -5.15
CA PRO A 55 36.91 13.01 -5.25
C PRO A 55 35.47 13.17 -4.76
N THR A 56 34.53 13.21 -5.70
CA THR A 56 33.11 13.04 -5.40
C THR A 56 33.02 11.79 -4.54
N ARG A 57 32.79 12.01 -3.23
CA ARG A 57 32.44 10.99 -2.25
C ARG A 57 31.42 10.09 -2.93
N GLY A 58 31.88 8.92 -3.36
CA GLY A 58 31.02 7.89 -3.89
C GLY A 58 29.99 7.64 -2.81
N LYS A 59 28.80 8.21 -3.00
CA LYS A 59 27.62 7.75 -2.29
C LYS A 59 27.63 6.26 -2.56
N TYR A 60 27.75 5.47 -1.51
CA TYR A 60 27.38 4.07 -1.53
C TYR A 60 26.10 4.01 -2.34
N SER A 61 26.19 3.40 -3.52
CA SER A 61 25.03 3.03 -4.28
C SER A 61 24.38 1.96 -3.42
N ASP A 62 23.57 2.39 -2.43
CA ASP A 62 22.52 1.55 -1.90
C ASP A 62 21.78 1.08 -3.14
N SER A 63 22.07 -0.16 -3.49
CA SER A 63 21.47 -0.83 -4.63
C SER A 63 20.07 -1.15 -4.17
N ASP A 64 19.24 -0.11 -4.11
CA ASP A 64 17.81 -0.19 -3.91
C ASP A 64 17.31 -1.05 -5.07
N SER A 65 17.18 -2.33 -4.80
CA SER A 65 16.60 -3.37 -5.65
C SER A 65 15.07 -3.20 -5.72
N ASP A 66 14.63 -1.95 -5.69
CA ASP A 66 13.27 -1.47 -5.84
C ASP A 66 12.96 -1.40 -7.34
N SER A 67 12.53 -2.53 -7.93
CA SER A 67 12.08 -2.51 -9.32
C SER A 67 10.68 -1.90 -9.40
N LYS A 68 10.44 -1.03 -10.38
CA LYS A 68 9.12 -0.42 -10.60
C LYS A 68 8.28 -1.35 -11.46
N ILE A 69 7.09 -1.72 -10.99
CA ILE A 69 6.11 -2.47 -11.77
C ILE A 69 4.92 -1.60 -12.14
N GLN A 70 4.25 -1.95 -13.24
CA GLN A 70 3.02 -1.33 -13.69
C GLN A 70 1.98 -2.41 -13.99
N ILE A 71 0.75 -2.20 -13.53
CA ILE A 71 -0.36 -3.12 -13.67
C ILE A 71 -1.48 -2.35 -14.35
N THR A 72 -1.95 -2.85 -15.49
CA THR A 72 -3.05 -2.23 -16.22
C THR A 72 -4.39 -2.68 -15.61
N LEU A 73 -5.22 -1.72 -15.24
CA LEU A 73 -6.63 -1.93 -14.92
C LEU A 73 -7.44 -1.78 -16.19
N GLU A 74 -8.25 -2.79 -16.49
CA GLU A 74 -9.17 -2.75 -17.62
C GLU A 74 -10.61 -2.63 -17.13
N GLN A 75 -11.45 -1.94 -17.91
CA GLN A 75 -12.86 -1.74 -17.62
C GLN A 75 -13.72 -2.27 -18.77
N ALA A 76 -14.97 -2.62 -18.45
CA ALA A 76 -16.01 -2.95 -19.39
C ALA A 76 -17.34 -2.33 -18.93
N PHE A 77 -18.14 -1.92 -19.90
CA PHE A 77 -19.49 -1.42 -19.66
C PHE A 77 -20.49 -2.53 -19.97
N GLY A 78 -21.24 -3.01 -18.96
CA GLY A 78 -22.16 -4.13 -19.12
C GLY A 78 -21.42 -5.40 -19.51
N ASP A 79 -21.87 -6.07 -20.57
CA ASP A 79 -21.22 -7.26 -21.12
C ASP A 79 -20.27 -6.98 -22.29
N SER A 80 -19.83 -5.74 -22.44
CA SER A 80 -18.82 -5.36 -23.44
C SER A 80 -17.45 -5.98 -23.16
N ASP A 81 -16.59 -5.96 -24.17
CA ASP A 81 -15.19 -6.33 -24.01
C ASP A 81 -14.44 -5.37 -23.08
N PHE A 82 -13.46 -5.92 -22.37
CA PHE A 82 -12.58 -5.16 -21.48
C PHE A 82 -11.51 -4.39 -22.27
N PHE A 83 -11.28 -3.15 -21.86
CA PHE A 83 -10.26 -2.29 -22.45
C PHE A 83 -9.53 -1.47 -21.37
N PRO A 84 -8.30 -0.98 -21.64
CA PRO A 84 -7.50 -0.27 -20.64
C PRO A 84 -8.16 1.01 -20.12
N ALA A 85 -8.21 1.15 -18.80
CA ALA A 85 -8.89 2.24 -18.10
C ALA A 85 -7.95 3.06 -17.19
N ALA A 86 -6.99 2.37 -16.57
CA ALA A 86 -6.09 2.98 -15.61
C ALA A 86 -4.83 2.12 -15.44
N THR A 87 -3.85 2.68 -14.72
CA THR A 87 -2.61 1.99 -14.41
C THR A 87 -2.33 2.12 -12.91
N PHE A 88 -2.06 0.99 -12.27
CA PHE A 88 -1.42 0.94 -10.97
C PHE A 88 0.10 0.88 -11.15
N SER A 89 0.84 1.65 -10.37
CA SER A 89 2.29 1.52 -10.30
C SER A 89 2.72 1.26 -8.87
N ALA A 90 3.71 0.40 -8.69
CA ALA A 90 4.24 0.06 -7.38
C ALA A 90 5.75 -0.19 -7.47
N ARG A 91 6.42 -0.13 -6.32
CA ARG A 91 7.80 -0.58 -6.17
C ARG A 91 7.81 -1.99 -5.60
N LEU A 92 8.40 -2.91 -6.34
CA LEU A 92 8.67 -4.27 -5.88
C LEU A 92 9.95 -4.24 -5.05
N LYS A 93 9.80 -4.42 -3.75
CA LYS A 93 10.92 -4.56 -2.81
C LYS A 93 11.15 -6.05 -2.57
N THR A 94 12.37 -6.50 -2.84
CA THR A 94 12.81 -7.85 -2.50
C THR A 94 13.60 -7.79 -1.20
N TRP A 95 13.24 -8.63 -0.22
CA TRP A 95 13.88 -8.65 1.09
C TRP A 95 15.02 -9.68 1.08
N SER A 96 15.95 -9.58 2.03
CA SER A 96 17.13 -10.44 2.10
C SER A 96 16.81 -11.94 2.23
N HIS A 97 15.67 -12.29 2.81
CA HIS A 97 15.18 -13.66 2.91
C HIS A 97 14.37 -14.13 1.67
N GLY A 98 14.38 -13.37 0.58
CA GLY A 98 13.77 -13.75 -0.70
C GLY A 98 12.29 -13.40 -0.85
N ALA A 99 11.62 -12.89 0.19
CA ALA A 99 10.25 -12.43 0.07
C ALA A 99 10.17 -11.16 -0.79
N GLN A 100 9.07 -11.03 -1.52
CA GLN A 100 8.80 -9.88 -2.37
C GLN A 100 7.53 -9.17 -1.90
N THR A 101 7.56 -7.84 -1.82
CA THR A 101 6.41 -7.04 -1.41
C THR A 101 6.26 -5.82 -2.30
N LEU A 102 5.02 -5.50 -2.66
CA LEU A 102 4.70 -4.27 -3.35
C LEU A 102 4.55 -3.13 -2.35
N THR A 103 5.34 -2.08 -2.55
CA THR A 103 5.34 -0.87 -1.74
C THR A 103 5.01 0.35 -2.62
N LYS A 104 4.57 1.45 -2.00
CA LYS A 104 4.26 2.71 -2.70
C LYS A 104 3.30 2.51 -3.89
N LEU A 105 2.19 1.84 -3.66
CA LEU A 105 1.14 1.67 -4.66
C LEU A 105 0.55 3.04 -5.02
N ARG A 106 0.48 3.33 -6.31
CA ARG A 106 -0.07 4.55 -6.90
C ARG A 106 -1.06 4.19 -7.98
N PHE A 107 -2.15 4.93 -8.05
CA PHE A 107 -3.19 4.77 -9.05
C PHE A 107 -3.22 5.98 -9.98
N SER A 108 -3.33 5.74 -11.28
CA SER A 108 -3.49 6.77 -12.30
C SER A 108 -4.61 6.36 -13.25
N ARG A 109 -5.70 7.13 -13.29
CA ARG A 109 -6.86 6.86 -14.13
C ARG A 109 -6.79 7.66 -15.43
N ASN A 110 -7.23 7.07 -16.52
CA ASN A 110 -7.47 7.80 -17.77
C ASN A 110 -8.76 8.62 -17.64
N SER A 111 -8.80 9.77 -18.31
CA SER A 111 -10.03 10.56 -18.43
C SER A 111 -10.99 9.86 -19.40
N PHE A 112 -12.29 9.87 -19.08
CA PHE A 112 -13.29 9.34 -20.00
C PHE A 112 -13.38 10.21 -21.25
N THR A 113 -13.33 9.54 -22.39
CA THR A 113 -13.71 10.09 -23.69
C THR A 113 -15.22 10.33 -23.74
N GLU A 114 -15.67 11.15 -24.69
CA GLU A 114 -17.09 11.46 -24.83
C GLU A 114 -17.94 10.21 -25.13
N VAL A 115 -17.39 9.27 -25.90
CA VAL A 115 -18.04 7.99 -26.21
C VAL A 115 -18.19 7.13 -24.96
N GLU A 116 -17.17 7.09 -24.09
CA GLU A 116 -17.23 6.32 -22.84
C GLU A 116 -18.24 6.92 -21.85
N LYS A 117 -18.35 8.25 -21.78
CA LYS A 117 -19.38 8.91 -20.97
C LYS A 117 -20.78 8.53 -21.43
N GLN A 118 -21.03 8.53 -22.75
CA GLN A 118 -22.31 8.12 -23.30
C GLN A 118 -22.62 6.65 -22.98
N LYS A 119 -21.64 5.75 -23.11
CA LYS A 119 -21.79 4.35 -22.71
C LYS A 119 -22.10 4.20 -21.23
N PHE A 120 -21.40 4.94 -20.38
CA PHE A 120 -21.65 4.92 -18.94
C PHE A 120 -23.04 5.47 -18.58
N GLN A 121 -23.48 6.53 -19.26
CA GLN A 121 -24.83 7.07 -19.10
C GLN A 121 -25.90 6.05 -19.48
N LYS A 122 -25.68 5.31 -20.57
CA LYS A 122 -26.57 4.21 -20.98
C LYS A 122 -26.65 3.11 -19.92
N LEU A 123 -25.53 2.74 -19.29
CA LEU A 123 -25.56 1.77 -18.18
C LEU A 123 -26.38 2.25 -16.98
N LEU A 124 -26.36 3.55 -16.69
CA LEU A 124 -27.15 4.12 -15.59
C LEU A 124 -28.65 4.04 -15.88
N GLU A 125 -29.05 4.23 -17.14
CA GLU A 125 -30.44 4.14 -17.59
C GLU A 125 -30.94 2.69 -17.60
N GLU A 126 -30.07 1.74 -17.94
CA GLU A 126 -30.39 0.31 -18.04
C GLU A 126 -30.17 -0.46 -16.72
N ASP A 127 -29.73 0.20 -15.64
CA ASP A 127 -29.33 -0.41 -14.34
C ASP A 127 -28.31 -1.56 -14.49
N GLU A 128 -27.39 -1.41 -15.44
CA GLU A 128 -26.38 -2.43 -15.74
C GLU A 128 -25.13 -2.33 -14.84
N PHE A 129 -24.27 -3.34 -14.95
CA PHE A 129 -23.03 -3.44 -14.18
C PHE A 129 -21.87 -2.78 -14.90
N TYR A 130 -21.12 -1.96 -14.16
CA TYR A 130 -19.78 -1.54 -14.51
C TYR A 130 -18.78 -2.59 -14.00
N ARG A 131 -17.92 -3.08 -14.89
CA ARG A 131 -16.99 -4.19 -14.60
C ARG A 131 -15.56 -3.72 -14.74
N ILE A 132 -14.70 -4.22 -13.87
CA ILE A 132 -13.26 -4.01 -13.94
C ILE A 132 -12.53 -5.34 -13.80
N ARG A 133 -11.33 -5.42 -14.38
CA ARG A 133 -10.46 -6.58 -14.20
C ARG A 133 -8.98 -6.20 -14.07
N LEU A 134 -8.26 -7.04 -13.34
CA LEU A 134 -6.81 -6.94 -13.12
C LEU A 134 -6.16 -8.31 -13.30
N PRO A 135 -4.90 -8.38 -13.76
CA PRO A 135 -4.15 -9.63 -13.77
C PRO A 135 -4.08 -10.22 -12.35
N SER A 136 -4.33 -11.53 -12.23
CA SER A 136 -4.32 -12.22 -10.93
C SER A 136 -2.91 -12.33 -10.36
N ASN A 137 -1.89 -12.42 -11.24
CA ASN A 137 -0.49 -12.38 -10.86
C ASN A 137 0.17 -11.13 -11.45
N VAL A 138 0.51 -10.20 -10.56
CA VAL A 138 1.11 -8.91 -10.90
C VAL A 138 2.64 -8.96 -11.02
N LEU A 139 3.27 -10.02 -10.50
CA LEU A 139 4.73 -10.20 -10.56
C LEU A 139 5.16 -11.00 -11.78
N ASN A 140 4.30 -11.93 -12.23
CA ASN A 140 4.52 -12.74 -13.42
C ASN A 140 3.26 -12.75 -14.31
N PRO A 141 3.12 -11.80 -15.24
CA PRO A 141 1.92 -11.65 -16.05
C PRO A 141 1.82 -12.66 -17.20
N THR A 142 2.65 -13.72 -17.24
CA THR A 142 2.52 -14.79 -18.26
C THR A 142 1.20 -15.55 -18.13
N GLY A 143 0.54 -15.50 -16.97
CA GLY A 143 -0.81 -16.01 -16.78
C GLY A 143 -1.87 -15.12 -17.45
N LYS A 144 -2.89 -15.75 -18.04
CA LYS A 144 -4.07 -15.07 -18.63
C LYS A 144 -5.23 -14.92 -17.64
N ASP A 145 -4.98 -15.18 -16.36
CA ASP A 145 -6.02 -15.19 -15.34
C ASP A 145 -6.25 -13.78 -14.80
N PHE A 146 -7.51 -13.37 -14.75
CA PHE A 146 -7.91 -12.06 -14.25
C PHE A 146 -8.84 -12.19 -13.05
N VAL A 147 -8.65 -11.31 -12.08
CA VAL A 147 -9.64 -11.05 -11.03
C VAL A 147 -10.62 -10.01 -11.57
N ILE A 148 -11.90 -10.35 -11.59
CA ILE A 148 -12.97 -9.48 -12.09
C ILE A 148 -13.83 -9.00 -10.91
N SER A 149 -14.15 -7.71 -10.91
CA SER A 149 -15.11 -7.12 -9.99
C SER A 149 -16.18 -6.35 -10.76
N SER A 150 -17.41 -6.36 -10.25
CA SER A 150 -18.57 -5.74 -10.90
C SER A 150 -19.39 -4.98 -9.87
N VAL A 151 -19.80 -3.77 -10.23
CA VAL A 151 -20.66 -2.91 -9.40
C VAL A 151 -21.81 -2.38 -10.27
N ARG A 152 -23.01 -2.25 -9.70
CA ARG A 152 -24.11 -1.60 -10.45
C ARG A 152 -23.74 -0.15 -10.72
N ALA A 153 -23.96 0.32 -11.95
CA ALA A 153 -23.60 1.66 -12.37
C ALA A 153 -24.23 2.73 -11.46
N VAL A 154 -25.46 2.51 -10.99
CA VAL A 154 -26.19 3.41 -10.08
C VAL A 154 -25.51 3.62 -8.71
N SER A 155 -24.60 2.72 -8.33
CA SER A 155 -23.83 2.82 -7.07
C SER A 155 -22.54 3.64 -7.22
N CYS A 156 -22.15 3.97 -8.45
CA CYS A 156 -20.98 4.81 -8.70
C CYS A 156 -21.30 6.28 -8.40
N PRO A 157 -20.34 7.05 -7.84
CA PRO A 157 -20.47 8.50 -7.71
C PRO A 157 -20.72 9.16 -9.08
N LYS A 158 -21.64 10.13 -9.11
CA LYS A 158 -21.94 10.95 -10.29
C LYS A 158 -20.90 12.04 -10.50
#